data_AF-A0A158F8Z8-F1
#
_entry.id   AF-A0A158F8Z8-F1
#
_cell.length_a   1.000
_cell.length_b   1.000
_cell.length_c   1.000
_cell.angle_alpha   90.00
_cell.angle_beta   90.00
_cell.angle_gamma   90.00
#
_symmetry.space_group_name_H-M   'P 1'
#
loop_
_entity.id
_entity.type
_entity.pdbx_description
1 polymer ?
#
loop_
_entity_poly.entity_id
_entity_poly.type
_entity_poly.pdbx_seq_one_letter_code
_entity_poly.pdbx_strand_id
1 'polypeptide(L)'
;MDTSAARRNIFARIRSAQGRTLTPTDAERAAAHDYLARHPSGPRPELPSTADERVARFALEAGRLSTTVAEVDAVHVIIVRGA
;
A
#
# COMPACT_ATOMS: atom_id res chain seq x y z
N MET A 1 26.51 -1.77 -2.75
CA MET A 1 26.56 -0.53 -1.96
C MET A 1 25.28 -0.43 -1.15
N ASP A 2 25.34 -0.37 0.18
CA ASP A 2 24.14 -0.21 1.02
C ASP A 2 23.78 1.28 1.13
N THR A 3 22.65 1.67 0.55
CA THR A 3 22.15 3.06 0.53
C THR A 3 21.01 3.29 1.53
N SER A 4 20.73 2.32 2.40
CA SER A 4 19.56 2.33 3.28
C SER A 4 19.53 3.53 4.23
N ALA A 5 20.69 3.97 4.72
CA ALA A 5 20.79 5.17 5.56
C ALA A 5 20.44 6.46 4.80
N ALA A 6 21.00 6.65 3.60
CA ALA A 6 20.73 7.81 2.75
C ALA A 6 19.23 7.89 2.38
N ARG A 7 18.64 6.74 2.02
CA ARG A 7 17.21 6.62 1.70
C ARG A 7 16.30 6.98 2.87
N ARG A 8 16.63 6.53 4.10
CA ARG A 8 15.87 6.93 5.31
C ARG A 8 15.92 8.44 5.53
N ASN A 9 17.09 9.06 5.38
CA ASN A 9 17.26 10.50 5.58
C ASN A 9 16.49 11.33 4.54
N ILE A 10 16.50 10.90 3.28
CA ILE A 10 15.72 11.54 2.21
C ILE A 10 14.22 11.53 2.54
N PHE A 11 13.69 10.37 2.94
CA PHE A 11 12.26 10.28 3.29
C PHE A 11 11.90 11.09 4.54
N ALA A 12 12.76 11.12 5.56
CA ALA A 12 12.54 11.94 6.74
C ALA A 12 12.44 13.43 6.37
N ARG A 13 13.33 13.92 5.50
CA ARG A 13 13.33 15.31 5.04
C ARG A 13 12.09 15.66 4.21
N ILE A 14 11.70 14.79 3.28
CA ILE A 14 10.48 14.98 2.46
C ILE A 14 9.24 15.07 3.35
N ARG A 15 9.09 14.15 4.32
CA ARG A 15 7.92 14.13 5.21
C ARG A 15 7.86 15.37 6.11
N SER A 16 9.00 15.78 6.67
CA SER A 16 9.13 17.01 7.44
C SER A 16 8.72 18.24 6.61
N ALA A 17 9.19 18.34 5.36
CA ALA A 17 8.80 19.41 4.46
C ALA A 17 7.30 19.40 4.08
N GLN A 18 6.66 18.22 4.11
CA GLN A 18 5.22 18.06 3.87
C GLN A 18 4.37 18.30 5.13
N GLY A 19 4.97 18.60 6.29
CA GLY A 19 4.24 18.71 7.56
C GLY A 19 3.61 17.39 8.03
N ARG A 20 4.09 16.25 7.50
CA ARG A 20 3.59 14.92 7.83
C ARG A 20 4.54 14.23 8.80
N THR A 21 4.00 13.69 9.90
CA THR A 21 4.75 12.83 10.81
C THR A 21 5.09 11.49 10.14
N LEU A 22 6.12 10.80 10.67
CA LEU A 22 6.62 9.53 10.11
C LEU A 22 5.59 8.39 10.18
N THR A 23 4.73 8.43 11.19
CA THR A 23 3.72 7.40 11.50
C THR A 23 2.42 8.10 11.87
N PRO A 24 1.26 7.60 11.41
CA PRO A 24 -0.03 8.07 11.88
C PRO A 24 -0.13 7.95 13.40
N THR A 25 -0.57 9.04 14.03
CA THR A 25 -0.87 9.07 15.46
C THR A 25 -1.97 8.08 15.81
N ASP A 26 -2.07 7.69 17.07
CA ASP A 26 -3.15 6.82 17.54
C ASP A 26 -4.53 7.47 17.32
N ALA A 27 -4.61 8.80 17.50
CA ALA A 27 -5.83 9.56 17.24
C ALA A 27 -6.26 9.51 15.76
N GLU A 28 -5.33 9.65 14.82
CA GLU A 28 -5.61 9.52 13.38
C GLU A 28 -6.06 8.10 13.02
N ARG A 29 -5.43 7.07 13.60
CA ARG A 29 -5.84 5.68 13.40
C ARG A 29 -7.23 5.41 13.96
N ALA A 30 -7.53 5.92 15.15
CA ALA A 30 -8.85 5.80 15.77
C ALA A 30 -9.92 6.51 14.94
N ALA A 31 -9.65 7.72 14.46
CA ALA A 31 -10.56 8.47 13.59
C ALA A 31 -10.83 7.75 12.26
N ALA A 32 -9.80 7.15 11.65
CA ALA A 32 -9.96 6.34 10.44
C ALA A 32 -10.83 5.09 10.71
N HIS A 33 -10.62 4.41 11.84
CA HIS A 33 -11.43 3.26 12.21
C HIS A 33 -12.90 3.63 12.47
N ASP A 34 -13.14 4.72 13.21
CA ASP A 34 -14.48 5.27 13.43
C ASP A 34 -15.17 5.63 12.11
N TYR A 35 -14.45 6.29 11.20
CA TYR A 35 -14.97 6.62 9.86
C TYR A 35 -15.40 5.36 9.10
N LEU A 36 -14.57 4.32 9.07
CA LEU A 36 -14.87 3.06 8.39
C LEU A 36 -16.05 2.32 9.05
N ALA A 37 -16.17 2.39 10.38
CA ALA A 37 -17.30 1.80 11.10
C ALA A 37 -18.63 2.49 10.75
N ARG A 38 -18.61 3.82 10.62
CA ARG A 38 -19.78 4.61 10.21
C ARG A 38 -20.15 4.46 8.72
N HIS A 39 -19.19 4.06 7.88
CA HIS A 39 -19.38 3.90 6.45
C HIS A 39 -19.08 2.46 6.05
N PRO A 40 -19.99 1.51 6.39
CA PRO A 40 -19.80 0.12 6.01
C PRO A 40 -19.65 0.01 4.50
N SER A 41 -18.72 -0.85 4.09
CA SER A 41 -18.45 -1.08 2.68
C SER A 41 -19.73 -1.58 1.99
N GLY A 42 -20.05 -1.01 0.82
CA GLY A 42 -21.10 -1.54 -0.04
C GLY A 42 -20.80 -2.97 -0.51
N PRO A 43 -21.77 -3.62 -1.19
CA PRO A 43 -21.59 -4.96 -1.73
C PRO A 43 -20.34 -4.99 -2.60
N ARG A 44 -19.40 -5.88 -2.27
CA ARG A 44 -18.18 -6.08 -3.04
C ARG A 44 -18.36 -7.32 -3.91
N PRO A 45 -17.84 -7.30 -5.15
CA PRO A 45 -17.78 -8.52 -5.95
C PRO A 45 -16.94 -9.56 -5.19
N GLU A 46 -17.31 -10.82 -5.36
CA GLU A 46 -16.56 -11.93 -4.80
C GLU A 46 -15.13 -11.88 -5.35
N LEU A 47 -14.16 -11.82 -4.44
CA LEU A 47 -12.75 -11.85 -4.80
C LEU A 47 -12.26 -13.29 -4.76
N PRO A 48 -11.37 -13.67 -5.69
CA PRO A 48 -10.75 -14.98 -5.63
C PRO A 48 -9.99 -15.21 -4.31
N SER A 49 -10.06 -16.43 -3.83
CA SER A 49 -9.58 -16.81 -2.50
C SER A 49 -8.06 -16.98 -2.46
N THR A 50 -7.45 -17.45 -3.56
CA THR A 50 -6.01 -17.68 -3.64
C THR A 50 -5.27 -16.46 -4.19
N ALA A 51 -3.97 -16.36 -3.88
CA ALA A 51 -3.13 -15.28 -4.42
C ALA A 51 -3.02 -15.36 -5.94
N ASP A 52 -2.82 -16.57 -6.48
CA ASP A 52 -2.65 -16.82 -7.91
C ASP A 52 -3.91 -16.42 -8.70
N GLU A 53 -5.09 -16.78 -8.21
CA GLU A 53 -6.34 -16.38 -8.86
C GLU A 53 -6.58 -14.87 -8.80
N ARG A 54 -6.15 -14.19 -7.73
CA ARG A 54 -6.22 -12.73 -7.66
C ARG A 54 -5.29 -12.07 -8.68
N VAL A 55 -4.08 -12.59 -8.86
CA VAL A 55 -3.14 -12.12 -9.88
C VAL A 55 -3.74 -12.33 -11.27
N ALA A 56 -4.28 -13.52 -11.55
CA ALA A 56 -4.93 -13.82 -12.82
C ALA A 56 -6.13 -12.89 -13.09
N ARG A 57 -6.99 -12.65 -12.08
CA ARG A 57 -8.09 -11.70 -12.20
C ARG A 57 -7.60 -10.28 -12.50
N PHE A 58 -6.57 -9.82 -11.80
CA PHE A 58 -6.00 -8.49 -12.03
C PHE A 58 -5.49 -8.31 -13.47
N ALA A 59 -4.73 -9.27 -13.99
CA ALA A 59 -4.22 -9.24 -15.36
C ALA A 59 -5.35 -9.20 -16.40
N LEU A 60 -6.41 -9.99 -16.18
CA LEU A 60 -7.60 -9.99 -17.04
C LEU A 60 -8.29 -8.63 -17.08
N GLU A 61 -8.53 -8.02 -15.92
CA GLU A 61 -9.19 -6.71 -15.86
C GLU A 61 -8.29 -5.59 -16.42
N ALA A 62 -6.97 -5.66 -16.25
CA ALA A 62 -6.04 -4.73 -16.87
C ALA A 62 -6.16 -4.74 -18.41
N GLY A 63 -6.21 -5.94 -19.00
CA GLY A 63 -6.43 -6.12 -20.44
C GLY A 63 -7.78 -5.56 -20.91
N ARG A 64 -8.87 -5.77 -20.14
CA ARG A 64 -10.20 -5.20 -20.43
C ARG A 64 -10.20 -3.67 -20.43
N LEU A 65 -9.37 -3.06 -19.59
CA LEU A 65 -9.20 -1.60 -19.52
C LEU A 65 -8.20 -1.06 -20.55
N SER A 66 -7.71 -1.88 -21.49
CA SER A 66 -6.67 -1.52 -22.47
C SER A 66 -5.38 -0.99 -21.80
N THR A 67 -5.07 -1.51 -20.61
CA THR A 67 -3.83 -1.22 -19.89
C THR A 67 -2.89 -2.41 -19.97
N THR A 68 -1.59 -2.17 -19.82
CA THR A 68 -0.56 -3.21 -19.85
C THR A 68 0.00 -3.45 -18.46
N VAL A 69 0.25 -4.71 -18.13
CA VAL A 69 0.89 -5.13 -16.88
C VAL A 69 2.18 -5.91 -17.21
N ALA A 70 3.19 -5.75 -16.38
CA ALA A 70 4.43 -6.53 -16.45
C ALA A 70 4.55 -7.34 -15.17
N GLU A 71 4.89 -8.62 -15.31
CA GLU A 71 5.23 -9.48 -14.19
C GLU A 71 6.67 -9.19 -13.76
N VAL A 72 6.91 -9.20 -12.45
CA VAL A 72 8.24 -9.04 -11.85
C VAL A 72 8.52 -10.22 -10.94
N ASP A 73 9.68 -10.86 -11.10
CA ASP A 73 10.02 -12.11 -10.41
C ASP A 73 9.96 -11.99 -8.87
N ALA A 74 10.28 -10.81 -8.34
CA ALA A 74 10.20 -10.55 -6.92
C ALA A 74 9.96 -9.07 -6.63
N VAL A 75 9.04 -8.80 -5.70
CA VAL A 75 8.96 -7.51 -5.03
C VAL A 75 10.02 -7.49 -3.94
N HIS A 76 11.02 -6.61 -4.06
CA HIS A 76 11.98 -6.41 -2.98
C HIS A 76 11.30 -5.67 -1.83
N VAL A 77 10.70 -6.42 -0.89
CA VAL A 77 10.06 -5.87 0.29
C VAL A 77 11.12 -5.41 1.28
N ILE A 78 11.21 -4.10 1.47
CA ILE A 78 12.03 -3.51 2.54
C ILE A 78 11.14 -3.38 3.77
N ILE A 79 11.19 -4.37 4.65
CA ILE A 79 10.49 -4.33 5.95
C ILE A 79 11.17 -3.25 6.81
N VAL A 80 10.52 -2.11 6.98
CA VAL A 80 10.93 -1.13 8.00
C VAL A 80 10.40 -1.63 9.34
N ARG A 81 11.21 -2.42 10.06
CA ARG A 81 10.93 -2.71 11.47
C ARG A 81 11.24 -1.46 12.28
N GLY A 82 10.22 -0.89 12.90
CA GLY A 82 10.35 0.24 13.83
C GLY A 82 11.06 -0.21 15.11
N ALA A 83 12.02 0.61 15.55
CA ALA A 83 12.56 0.64 16.90
C ALA A 83 12.24 2.03 17.48
#